data_AF-A0A840V6B4-F1
#
_entry.id   AF-A0A840V6B4-F1
#
_cell.length_a   1.000
_cell.length_b   1.000
_cell.length_c   1.000
_cell.angle_alpha   90.00
_cell.angle_beta   90.00
_cell.angle_gamma   90.00
#
_symmetry.space_group_name_H-M   'P 1'
#
loop_
_entity.id
_entity.type
_entity.pdbx_description
1 polymer ?
#
loop_
_entity_poly.entity_id
_entity_poly.type
_entity_poly.pdbx_seq_one_letter_code
_entity_poly.pdbx_strand_id
1 'polypeptide(L)'
;MKGRWATGGAVLAISGALISCEDEELKKAHLQTQQQLQKMEEKVEALEADLKKSDEVVDAGERRLAEIQQQLDSALRQNESLVSEKEGLVRQLEDAQEDFQKLRQDQSDQAASLWASAEGEKFDRVRTQDGKSFEEVTIREISQAGVKIRHRNGSATLSFDQVPTDWLNRYGLKNAAVEAKASEVAAAEPTTERSMEVGEHGLPKAVLNSMVMIEGDQGKGSGFICRVDGGYYVYTAAHVLSGQSRLEVKLVSGQVLREFAYLEASESADLVRLRLSHPVNDFLEVASGKGAEEPALGVKVVAIGDSGGLSTVTRLNGKVAGVGTGQLEIDNQVIQGNSGGPVLLENCWKVAGLVTHGVQNRDDVFSAGTRFAQVRRFACRLDLPHRWRQLSVSDFLGEAKRIDELDRVTRLVFALAALTPTQAGLRLDTQMKGGMTVLSIFEENKEMRVVRQLMQMNRELAEKKLLTSEKDLIKKYREIYYSALNGSKGQADEFAPERYSYYHRESAKASKEWRLKANQLLAAQVRNLNS
;
A
#
# COMPACT_ATOMS: atom_id res chain seq x y z
N MET A 1 118.69 15.64 32.14
CA MET A 1 119.75 16.11 31.23
C MET A 1 119.19 16.14 29.82
N LYS A 2 119.53 17.20 29.06
CA LYS A 2 119.09 17.46 27.69
C LYS A 2 119.38 16.26 26.78
N GLY A 3 118.42 15.89 25.92
CA GLY A 3 118.63 14.92 24.85
C GLY A 3 117.87 15.35 23.59
N ARG A 4 118.61 15.89 22.61
CA ARG A 4 118.13 16.24 21.27
C ARG A 4 118.13 15.00 20.37
N TRP A 5 117.06 14.89 19.57
CA TRP A 5 116.99 14.63 18.12
C TRP A 5 117.80 13.47 17.50
N ALA A 6 117.06 12.57 16.83
CA ALA A 6 117.20 12.18 15.41
C ALA A 6 116.13 11.10 15.10
N THR A 7 115.01 11.47 14.47
CA THR A 7 114.67 11.32 13.03
C THR A 7 114.61 9.88 12.53
N GLY A 8 113.42 9.46 12.07
CA GLY A 8 113.28 8.28 11.21
C GLY A 8 111.88 7.67 11.14
N GLY A 9 110.99 8.31 10.37
CA GLY A 9 109.95 7.70 9.53
C GLY A 9 109.01 6.61 10.08
N ALA A 10 107.72 6.95 10.20
CA ALA A 10 106.59 6.27 9.53
C ALA A 10 105.25 6.62 10.19
N VAL A 11 104.47 7.53 9.60
CA VAL A 11 103.00 7.55 9.72
C VAL A 11 102.49 8.00 8.34
N LEU A 12 102.37 7.07 7.39
CA LEU A 12 101.14 6.35 7.07
C LEU A 12 99.93 7.29 6.86
N ALA A 13 99.68 7.53 5.58
CA ALA A 13 98.49 8.09 5.01
C ALA A 13 97.22 7.44 5.57
N ILE A 14 96.42 8.19 6.34
CA ILE A 14 94.95 8.16 6.36
C ILE A 14 94.51 9.57 6.80
N SER A 15 94.42 10.53 5.88
CA SER A 15 93.77 11.84 6.15
C SER A 15 93.37 12.50 4.83
N GLY A 16 92.57 11.80 4.03
CA GLY A 16 92.01 12.32 2.79
C GLY A 16 90.66 11.75 2.38
N ALA A 17 90.20 10.65 3.01
CA ALA A 17 88.97 9.96 2.63
C ALA A 17 87.80 10.09 3.63
N LEU A 18 88.00 10.70 4.81
CA LEU A 18 86.98 10.73 5.87
C LEU A 18 86.17 12.05 5.96
N ILE A 19 86.59 13.13 5.28
CA ILE A 19 85.86 14.43 5.31
C ILE A 19 84.90 14.59 4.11
N SER A 20 85.00 13.72 3.08
CA SER A 20 84.19 13.82 1.86
C SER A 20 82.88 13.01 1.91
N CYS A 21 82.74 12.05 2.83
CA CYS A 21 81.55 11.19 2.89
C CYS A 21 80.43 11.73 3.81
N GLU A 22 80.76 12.43 4.90
CA GLU A 22 79.76 12.98 5.83
C GLU A 22 78.93 14.13 5.21
N ASP A 23 79.52 14.92 4.31
CA ASP A 23 78.86 16.05 3.65
C ASP A 23 77.88 15.61 2.52
N GLU A 24 78.11 14.45 1.92
CA GLU A 24 77.20 13.84 0.92
C GLU A 24 75.94 13.25 1.55
N GLU A 25 76.08 12.57 2.70
CA GLU A 25 74.92 12.06 3.43
C GLU A 25 74.03 13.17 4.00
N LEU A 26 74.64 14.25 4.50
CA LEU A 26 73.90 15.41 5.00
C LEU A 26 73.11 16.11 3.89
N LYS A 27 73.68 16.23 2.68
CA LYS A 27 72.99 16.78 1.50
C LYS A 27 71.83 15.89 1.06
N LYS A 28 71.99 14.57 1.09
CA LYS A 28 70.90 13.63 0.79
C LYS A 28 69.77 13.70 1.81
N ALA A 29 70.10 13.78 3.10
CA ALA A 29 69.12 13.96 4.16
C ALA A 29 68.37 15.31 4.03
N HIS A 30 69.08 16.39 3.70
CA HIS A 30 68.47 17.70 3.46
C HIS A 30 67.53 17.67 2.24
N LEU A 31 67.95 17.04 1.14
CA LEU A 31 67.13 16.89 -0.06
C LEU A 31 65.89 16.04 0.20
N GLN A 32 66.01 14.94 0.95
CA GLN A 32 64.85 14.14 1.39
C GLN A 32 63.90 14.95 2.25
N THR A 33 64.42 15.77 3.17
CA THR A 33 63.61 16.62 4.04
C THR A 33 62.87 17.69 3.23
N GLN A 34 63.54 18.31 2.25
CA GLN A 34 62.89 19.25 1.33
C GLN A 34 61.79 18.60 0.49
N GLN A 35 62.03 17.38 -0.03
CA GLN A 35 61.00 16.63 -0.76
C GLN A 35 59.81 16.24 0.12
N GLN A 36 60.04 15.93 1.40
CA GLN A 36 58.96 15.67 2.35
C GLN A 36 58.16 16.93 2.69
N LEU A 37 58.82 18.07 2.86
CA LEU A 37 58.18 19.37 3.06
C LEU A 37 57.29 19.74 1.88
N GLN A 38 57.80 19.63 0.65
CA GLN A 38 57.02 19.91 -0.56
C GLN A 38 55.77 19.01 -0.66
N LYS A 39 55.91 17.71 -0.35
CA LYS A 39 54.77 16.80 -0.30
C LYS A 39 53.77 17.13 0.81
N MET A 40 54.21 17.72 1.91
CA MET A 40 53.32 18.17 2.98
C MET A 40 52.59 19.46 2.58
N GLU A 41 53.26 20.39 1.92
CA GLU A 41 52.65 21.63 1.40
C GLU A 41 51.54 21.31 0.39
N GLU A 42 51.80 20.41 -0.58
CA GLU A 42 50.79 19.94 -1.54
C GLU A 42 49.57 19.30 -0.85
N LYS A 43 49.78 18.58 0.26
CA LYS A 43 48.69 17.98 1.03
C LYS A 43 47.87 19.03 1.80
N VAL A 44 48.52 20.05 2.34
CA VAL A 44 47.84 21.15 3.04
C VAL A 44 46.95 21.91 2.06
N GLU A 45 47.46 22.24 0.88
CA GLU A 45 46.69 22.92 -0.16
C GLU A 45 45.48 22.08 -0.62
N ALA A 46 45.65 20.76 -0.77
CA ALA A 46 44.54 19.86 -1.09
C ALA A 46 43.47 19.82 0.02
N LEU A 47 43.88 19.79 1.30
CA LEU A 47 42.96 19.80 2.44
C LEU A 47 42.22 21.13 2.58
N GLU A 48 42.87 22.26 2.33
CA GLU A 48 42.23 23.58 2.32
C GLU A 48 41.17 23.68 1.21
N ALA A 49 41.46 23.13 0.02
CA ALA A 49 40.51 23.08 -1.08
C ALA A 49 39.28 22.22 -0.75
N ASP A 50 39.47 21.10 -0.06
CA ASP A 50 38.36 20.22 0.35
C ASP A 50 37.55 20.81 1.51
N LEU A 51 38.19 21.52 2.45
CA LEU A 51 37.49 22.26 3.50
C LEU A 51 36.57 23.33 2.91
N LYS A 52 37.06 24.09 1.92
CA LYS A 52 36.24 25.09 1.22
C LYS A 52 35.03 24.49 0.52
N LYS A 53 35.18 23.32 -0.12
CA LYS A 53 34.02 22.60 -0.71
C LYS A 53 33.03 22.15 0.35
N SER A 54 33.52 21.74 1.52
CA SER A 54 32.65 21.34 2.64
C SER A 54 31.83 22.51 3.15
N ASP A 55 32.43 23.70 3.28
CA ASP A 55 31.71 24.92 3.70
C ASP A 55 30.62 25.31 2.69
N GLU A 56 30.90 25.24 1.39
CA GLU A 56 29.90 25.49 0.34
C GLU A 56 28.70 24.51 0.42
N VAL A 57 28.94 23.26 0.81
CA VAL A 57 27.88 22.25 1.00
C VAL A 57 27.06 22.54 2.25
N VAL A 58 27.68 23.01 3.34
CA VAL A 58 26.98 23.41 4.57
C VAL A 58 26.08 24.61 4.30
N ASP A 59 26.59 25.65 3.63
CA ASP A 59 25.81 26.84 3.25
C ASP A 59 24.61 26.51 2.35
N ALA A 60 24.79 25.55 1.43
CA ALA A 60 23.70 25.06 0.60
C ALA A 60 22.66 24.28 1.42
N GLY A 61 23.11 23.50 2.41
CA GLY A 61 22.26 22.79 3.35
C GLY A 61 21.42 23.73 4.22
N GLU A 62 22.03 24.79 4.76
CA GLU A 62 21.34 25.79 5.58
C GLU A 62 20.27 26.54 4.79
N ARG A 63 20.57 26.94 3.54
CA ARG A 63 19.57 27.56 2.64
C ARG A 63 18.39 26.63 2.40
N ARG A 64 18.64 25.35 2.14
CA ARG A 64 17.58 24.35 1.94
C ARG A 64 16.75 24.12 3.21
N LEU A 65 17.38 24.16 4.39
CA LEU A 65 16.67 24.06 5.67
C LEU A 65 15.69 25.23 5.86
N ALA A 66 16.13 26.45 5.54
CA ALA A 66 15.30 27.65 5.62
C ALA A 66 14.10 27.59 4.65
N GLU A 67 14.30 27.12 3.42
CA GLU A 67 13.22 26.89 2.46
C GLU A 67 12.19 25.87 2.96
N ILE A 68 12.65 24.77 3.56
CA ILE A 68 11.77 23.74 4.13
C ILE A 68 10.96 24.30 5.31
N GLN A 69 11.59 25.10 6.18
CA GLN A 69 10.89 25.76 7.29
C GLN A 69 9.79 26.71 6.78
N GLN A 70 10.10 27.51 5.75
CA GLN A 70 9.10 28.40 5.15
C GLN A 70 7.93 27.61 4.52
N GLN A 71 8.20 26.49 3.86
CA GLN A 71 7.17 25.61 3.32
C GLN A 71 6.30 25.00 4.43
N LEU A 72 6.91 24.59 5.54
CA LEU A 72 6.20 24.02 6.68
C LEU A 72 5.25 25.04 7.31
N ASP A 73 5.70 26.27 7.52
CA ASP A 73 4.87 27.35 8.07
C ASP A 73 3.69 27.68 7.16
N SER A 74 3.91 27.70 5.84
CA SER A 74 2.83 27.89 4.85
C SER A 74 1.81 26.75 4.91
N ALA A 75 2.26 25.50 5.03
CA ALA A 75 1.39 24.34 5.12
C ALA A 75 0.58 24.34 6.42
N LEU A 76 1.16 24.75 7.54
CA LEU A 76 0.47 24.86 8.82
C LEU A 76 -0.68 25.88 8.75
N ARG A 77 -0.44 27.06 8.18
CA ARG A 77 -1.50 28.09 7.99
C ARG A 77 -2.62 27.59 7.09
N GLN A 78 -2.29 26.87 6.02
CA GLN A 78 -3.31 26.29 5.15
C GLN A 78 -4.16 25.24 5.89
N ASN A 79 -3.53 24.43 6.75
CA ASN A 79 -4.24 23.42 7.53
C ASN A 79 -5.18 24.07 8.56
N GLU A 80 -4.75 25.13 9.24
CA GLU A 80 -5.62 25.90 10.15
C GLU A 80 -6.86 26.45 9.43
N SER A 81 -6.69 26.98 8.21
CA SER A 81 -7.81 27.45 7.39
C SER A 81 -8.78 26.32 7.04
N LEU A 82 -8.27 25.14 6.65
CA LEU A 82 -9.11 23.99 6.31
C LEU A 82 -9.86 23.41 7.52
N VAL A 83 -9.24 23.44 8.69
CA VAL A 83 -9.90 23.03 9.95
C VAL A 83 -11.08 23.97 10.24
N SER A 84 -10.88 25.28 10.12
CA SER A 84 -11.97 26.25 10.32
C SER A 84 -13.11 26.06 9.30
N GLU A 85 -12.80 25.77 8.04
CA GLU A 85 -13.81 25.50 7.01
C GLU A 85 -14.60 24.22 7.32
N LYS A 86 -13.89 23.16 7.73
CA LYS A 86 -14.50 21.89 8.14
C LYS A 86 -15.45 22.09 9.31
N GLU A 87 -15.06 22.86 10.33
CA GLU A 87 -15.93 23.15 11.48
C GLU A 87 -17.21 23.90 11.06
N GLY A 88 -17.12 24.80 10.07
CA GLY A 88 -18.28 25.46 9.48
C GLY A 88 -19.24 24.50 8.79
N LEU A 89 -18.70 23.57 7.99
CA LEU A 89 -19.50 22.55 7.30
C LEU A 89 -20.15 21.56 8.27
N VAL A 90 -19.47 21.19 9.35
CA VAL A 90 -20.03 20.30 10.39
C VAL A 90 -21.26 20.94 11.03
N ARG A 91 -21.20 22.23 11.39
CA ARG A 91 -22.36 22.94 11.94
C ARG A 91 -23.54 22.99 10.97
N GLN A 92 -23.27 23.27 9.68
CA GLN A 92 -24.32 23.25 8.65
C GLN A 92 -24.98 21.88 8.51
N LEU A 93 -24.21 20.81 8.69
CA LEU A 93 -24.73 19.45 8.61
C LEU A 93 -25.58 19.09 9.85
N GLU A 94 -25.17 19.53 11.04
CA GLU A 94 -25.95 19.39 12.27
C GLU A 94 -27.29 20.16 12.17
N ASP A 95 -27.26 21.41 11.70
CA ASP A 95 -28.47 22.22 11.50
C ASP A 95 -29.43 21.55 10.50
N ALA A 96 -28.89 21.05 9.37
CA ALA A 96 -29.70 20.35 8.36
C ALA A 96 -30.30 19.04 8.89
N GLN A 97 -29.60 18.33 9.77
CA GLN A 97 -30.11 17.12 10.42
C GLN A 97 -31.27 17.45 11.38
N GLU A 98 -31.16 18.50 12.17
CA GLU A 98 -32.25 18.96 13.04
C GLU A 98 -33.48 19.39 12.24
N ASP A 99 -33.28 20.14 11.16
CA ASP A 99 -34.38 20.57 10.28
C ASP A 99 -35.08 19.37 9.63
N PHE A 100 -34.32 18.36 9.20
CA PHE A 100 -34.89 17.13 8.66
C PHE A 100 -35.68 16.34 9.71
N GLN A 101 -35.19 16.27 10.95
CA GLN A 101 -35.92 15.63 12.05
C GLN A 101 -37.23 16.34 12.37
N LYS A 102 -37.24 17.67 12.43
CA LYS A 102 -38.45 18.47 12.63
C LYS A 102 -39.46 18.24 11.51
N LEU A 103 -39.02 18.31 10.26
CA LEU A 103 -39.90 18.05 9.11
C LEU A 103 -40.52 16.65 9.15
N ARG A 104 -39.74 15.64 9.56
CA ARG A 104 -40.24 14.28 9.73
C ARG A 104 -41.27 14.15 10.85
N GLN A 105 -41.04 14.83 11.97
CA GLN A 105 -41.99 14.87 13.08
C GLN A 105 -43.30 15.54 12.66
N ASP A 106 -43.22 16.69 11.99
CA ASP A 106 -44.39 17.41 11.48
C ASP A 106 -45.20 16.56 10.49
N GLN A 107 -44.53 15.82 9.59
CA GLN A 107 -45.19 14.90 8.66
C GLN A 107 -45.86 13.72 9.39
N SER A 108 -45.21 13.18 10.42
CA SER A 108 -45.78 12.11 11.26
C SER A 108 -47.03 12.59 12.01
N ASP A 109 -47.01 13.80 12.58
CA ASP A 109 -48.13 14.36 13.31
C ASP A 109 -49.33 14.68 12.39
N GLN A 110 -49.06 15.17 11.17
CA GLN A 110 -50.07 15.35 10.14
C GLN A 110 -50.69 14.02 9.70
N ALA A 111 -49.88 12.97 9.51
CA ALA A 111 -50.36 11.64 9.16
C ALA A 111 -51.23 11.04 10.28
N ALA A 112 -50.81 11.15 11.54
CA ALA A 112 -51.55 10.64 12.70
C ALA A 112 -52.93 11.31 12.84
N SER A 113 -53.01 12.63 12.61
CA SER A 113 -54.27 13.38 12.62
C SER A 113 -55.21 12.92 11.50
N LEU A 114 -54.68 12.71 10.29
CA LEU A 114 -55.46 12.21 9.14
C LEU A 114 -55.97 10.77 9.39
N TRP A 115 -55.15 9.92 10.01
CA TRP A 115 -55.48 8.53 10.33
C TRP A 115 -56.55 8.41 11.40
N ALA A 116 -56.48 9.24 12.45
CA ALA A 116 -57.50 9.30 13.49
C ALA A 116 -58.88 9.70 12.90
N SER A 117 -58.90 10.57 11.89
CA SER A 117 -60.15 10.99 11.21
C SER A 117 -60.82 9.88 10.39
N ALA A 118 -60.07 8.84 10.00
CA ALA A 118 -60.56 7.73 9.21
C ALA A 118 -61.18 6.61 10.06
N GLU A 119 -60.94 6.61 11.37
CA GLU A 119 -61.47 5.61 12.28
C GLU A 119 -63.01 5.72 12.37
N GLY A 120 -63.68 4.59 12.19
CA GLY A 120 -65.14 4.48 12.20
C GLY A 120 -65.81 4.71 10.85
N GLU A 121 -65.07 5.06 9.79
CA GLU A 121 -65.62 5.19 8.44
C GLU A 121 -66.11 3.84 7.89
N LYS A 122 -67.28 3.84 7.25
CA LYS A 122 -67.99 2.63 6.78
C LYS A 122 -68.08 2.55 5.27
N PHE A 123 -67.95 1.34 4.75
CA PHE A 123 -67.98 1.02 3.33
C PHE A 123 -68.76 -0.27 3.09
N ASP A 124 -69.68 -0.26 2.13
CA ASP A 124 -70.51 -1.44 1.83
C ASP A 124 -69.68 -2.60 1.28
N ARG A 125 -68.68 -2.28 0.45
CA ARG A 125 -67.74 -3.25 -0.11
C ARG A 125 -66.38 -2.62 -0.38
N VAL A 126 -65.31 -3.31 0.02
CA VAL A 126 -63.92 -2.92 -0.23
C VAL A 126 -63.21 -4.03 -0.97
N ARG A 127 -62.54 -3.71 -2.08
CA ARG A 127 -61.72 -4.66 -2.85
C ARG A 127 -60.25 -4.30 -2.73
N THR A 128 -59.45 -5.23 -2.24
CA THR A 128 -57.99 -5.07 -2.09
C THR A 128 -57.28 -5.20 -3.43
N GLN A 129 -56.02 -4.74 -3.50
CA GLN A 129 -55.21 -4.85 -4.71
C GLN A 129 -54.89 -6.31 -5.09
N ASP A 130 -54.79 -7.20 -4.10
CA ASP A 130 -54.61 -8.65 -4.31
C ASP A 130 -55.92 -9.38 -4.73
N GLY A 131 -57.01 -8.63 -4.94
CA GLY A 131 -58.26 -9.14 -5.51
C GLY A 131 -59.29 -9.65 -4.50
N LYS A 132 -58.98 -9.67 -3.20
CA LYS A 132 -59.94 -10.05 -2.14
C LYS A 132 -61.02 -8.97 -1.97
N SER A 133 -62.20 -9.37 -1.53
CA SER A 133 -63.33 -8.47 -1.29
C SER A 133 -63.86 -8.65 0.13
N PHE A 134 -64.14 -7.54 0.80
CA PHE A 134 -64.75 -7.48 2.12
C PHE A 134 -66.07 -6.72 2.03
N GLU A 135 -67.09 -7.18 2.74
CA GLU A 135 -68.43 -6.57 2.80
C GLU A 135 -68.69 -5.99 4.20
N GLU A 136 -69.45 -4.90 4.27
CA GLU A 136 -69.78 -4.17 5.51
C GLU A 136 -68.54 -3.77 6.32
N VAL A 137 -67.61 -3.09 5.65
CA VAL A 137 -66.30 -2.76 6.19
C VAL A 137 -66.37 -1.48 7.02
N THR A 138 -65.78 -1.50 8.21
CA THR A 138 -65.54 -0.33 9.06
C THR A 138 -64.05 -0.24 9.39
N ILE A 139 -63.42 0.90 9.15
CA ILE A 139 -62.03 1.13 9.56
C ILE A 139 -61.97 1.22 11.09
N ARG A 140 -61.09 0.44 11.70
CA ARG A 140 -60.89 0.40 13.15
C ARG A 140 -59.64 1.12 13.60
N GLU A 141 -58.60 1.11 12.78
CA GLU A 141 -57.33 1.74 13.09
C GLU A 141 -56.52 1.87 11.80
N ILE A 142 -55.87 3.02 11.60
CA ILE A 142 -54.79 3.14 10.63
C ILE A 142 -53.51 3.40 11.44
N SER A 143 -52.54 2.52 11.26
CA SER A 143 -51.25 2.56 11.99
C SER A 143 -50.11 2.30 11.02
N GLN A 144 -48.87 2.42 11.50
CA GLN A 144 -47.69 2.05 10.72
C GLN A 144 -47.62 0.55 10.36
N ALA A 145 -48.42 -0.31 11.01
CA ALA A 145 -48.53 -1.73 10.66
C ALA A 145 -49.55 -2.01 9.54
N GLY A 146 -50.31 -1.00 9.10
CA GLY A 146 -51.36 -1.12 8.10
C GLY A 146 -52.74 -0.70 8.63
N VAL A 147 -53.77 -1.03 7.86
CA VAL A 147 -55.16 -0.62 8.10
C VAL A 147 -55.95 -1.78 8.69
N LYS A 148 -56.35 -1.67 9.96
CA LYS A 148 -57.26 -2.64 10.60
C LYS A 148 -58.70 -2.32 10.23
N ILE A 149 -59.40 -3.33 9.73
CA ILE A 149 -60.80 -3.25 9.34
C ILE A 149 -61.62 -4.30 10.10
N ARG A 150 -62.87 -3.95 10.41
CA ARG A 150 -63.92 -4.90 10.79
C ARG A 150 -64.86 -5.07 9.61
N HIS A 151 -65.25 -6.30 9.29
CA HIS A 151 -66.14 -6.63 8.19
C HIS A 151 -67.16 -7.68 8.63
N ARG A 152 -68.12 -8.03 7.77
CA ARG A 152 -69.23 -8.97 8.09
C ARG A 152 -68.77 -10.31 8.70
N ASN A 153 -67.63 -10.82 8.23
CA ASN A 153 -67.10 -12.14 8.61
C ASN A 153 -65.99 -12.09 9.67
N GLY A 154 -65.70 -10.93 10.27
CA GLY A 154 -64.66 -10.80 11.29
C GLY A 154 -63.86 -9.49 11.22
N SER A 155 -62.58 -9.58 11.51
CA SER A 155 -61.63 -8.45 11.41
C SER A 155 -60.41 -8.87 10.61
N ALA A 156 -59.83 -7.93 9.85
CA ALA A 156 -58.63 -8.15 9.07
C ALA A 156 -57.69 -6.94 9.18
N THR A 157 -56.39 -7.17 9.04
CA THR A 157 -55.40 -6.10 8.91
C THR A 157 -54.88 -6.12 7.49
N LEU A 158 -55.08 -5.02 6.76
CA LEU A 158 -54.58 -4.85 5.40
C LEU A 158 -53.21 -4.18 5.46
N SER A 159 -52.19 -4.86 4.92
CA SER A 159 -50.89 -4.22 4.67
C SER A 159 -51.05 -3.10 3.63
N PHE A 160 -50.13 -2.12 3.61
CA PHE A 160 -50.24 -0.98 2.69
C PHE A 160 -50.25 -1.39 1.20
N ASP A 161 -49.67 -2.54 0.85
CA ASP A 161 -49.70 -3.10 -0.51
C ASP A 161 -51.04 -3.76 -0.87
N GLN A 162 -51.87 -4.09 0.12
CA GLN A 162 -53.19 -4.68 -0.07
C GLN A 162 -54.32 -3.64 -0.04
N VAL A 163 -54.07 -2.47 0.55
CA VAL A 163 -55.04 -1.37 0.68
C VAL A 163 -55.47 -0.86 -0.71
N PRO A 164 -56.77 -0.58 -0.94
CA PRO A 164 -57.24 -0.04 -2.21
C PRO A 164 -56.52 1.25 -2.62
N THR A 165 -56.31 1.47 -3.92
CA THR A 165 -55.63 2.66 -4.46
C THR A 165 -56.30 3.98 -4.02
N ASP A 166 -57.61 3.96 -3.86
CA ASP A 166 -58.37 5.14 -3.43
C ASP A 166 -58.06 5.50 -1.98
N TRP A 167 -57.84 4.49 -1.12
CA TRP A 167 -57.44 4.69 0.28
C TRP A 167 -55.98 5.14 0.40
N LEU A 168 -55.10 4.66 -0.50
CA LEU A 168 -53.70 5.11 -0.56
C LEU A 168 -53.57 6.62 -0.75
N ASN A 169 -54.41 7.20 -1.62
CA ASN A 169 -54.42 8.64 -1.85
C ASN A 169 -55.21 9.40 -0.76
N ARG A 170 -56.37 8.87 -0.36
CA ARG A 170 -57.29 9.56 0.56
C ARG A 170 -56.75 9.70 1.98
N TYR A 171 -56.02 8.70 2.48
CA TYR A 171 -55.46 8.71 3.83
C TYR A 171 -53.93 8.92 3.86
N GLY A 172 -53.36 9.41 2.75
CA GLY A 172 -51.92 9.73 2.68
C GLY A 172 -50.99 8.52 2.84
N LEU A 173 -51.48 7.30 2.60
CA LEU A 173 -50.76 6.06 2.92
C LEU A 173 -49.64 5.74 1.92
N LYS A 174 -49.49 6.50 0.83
CA LYS A 174 -48.37 6.34 -0.11
C LYS A 174 -47.01 6.58 0.54
N ASN A 175 -46.87 7.67 1.31
CA ASN A 175 -45.62 7.98 1.98
C ASN A 175 -45.38 7.00 3.13
N ALA A 176 -46.44 6.63 3.86
CA ALA A 176 -46.37 5.60 4.90
C ALA A 176 -46.04 4.20 4.34
N ALA A 177 -46.45 3.87 3.12
CA ALA A 177 -46.07 2.62 2.44
C ALA A 177 -44.59 2.63 2.01
N VAL A 178 -44.07 3.78 1.59
CA VAL A 178 -42.64 3.96 1.25
C VAL A 178 -41.78 3.92 2.51
N GLU A 179 -42.21 4.58 3.59
CA GLU A 179 -41.53 4.54 4.89
C GLU A 179 -41.65 3.18 5.56
N ALA A 180 -42.82 2.51 5.48
CA ALA A 180 -42.98 1.15 5.98
C ALA A 180 -42.13 0.16 5.18
N LYS A 181 -41.98 0.32 3.85
CA LYS A 181 -41.03 -0.47 3.06
C LYS A 181 -39.58 -0.14 3.37
N ALA A 182 -39.23 1.13 3.58
CA ALA A 182 -37.89 1.52 3.99
C ALA A 182 -37.56 1.02 5.41
N SER A 183 -38.56 1.02 6.31
CA SER A 183 -38.48 0.53 7.68
C SER A 183 -38.58 -1.00 7.74
N GLU A 184 -39.24 -1.67 6.80
CA GLU A 184 -39.26 -3.13 6.65
C GLU A 184 -37.96 -3.62 5.99
N VAL A 185 -37.35 -2.81 5.12
CA VAL A 185 -35.96 -3.01 4.67
C VAL A 185 -34.95 -2.71 5.80
N ALA A 186 -35.23 -1.73 6.67
CA ALA A 186 -34.44 -1.41 7.87
C ALA A 186 -34.72 -2.33 9.09
N ALA A 187 -35.85 -3.04 9.12
CA ALA A 187 -36.24 -4.01 10.16
C ALA A 187 -36.03 -5.45 9.67
N ALA A 188 -35.90 -5.66 8.35
CA ALA A 188 -35.20 -6.79 7.76
C ALA A 188 -33.67 -6.60 7.84
N GLU A 189 -33.16 -5.45 8.27
CA GLU A 189 -31.86 -5.43 8.94
C GLU A 189 -32.02 -6.16 10.27
N PRO A 190 -31.10 -7.06 10.61
CA PRO A 190 -31.20 -7.80 11.85
C PRO A 190 -30.96 -6.82 13.00
N THR A 191 -32.05 -6.30 13.60
CA THR A 191 -32.06 -5.79 14.96
C THR A 191 -31.78 -6.98 15.86
N THR A 192 -30.51 -7.29 16.03
CA THR A 192 -30.09 -8.33 16.96
C THR A 192 -29.48 -7.64 18.15
N GLU A 193 -30.23 -7.59 19.25
CA GLU A 193 -29.68 -8.08 20.51
C GLU A 193 -29.10 -9.47 20.22
N ARG A 194 -27.86 -9.51 19.73
CA ARG A 194 -27.23 -10.74 19.22
C ARG A 194 -26.80 -11.52 20.45
N SER A 195 -27.47 -12.66 20.69
CA SER A 195 -27.03 -13.63 21.67
C SER A 195 -25.56 -13.96 21.41
N MET A 196 -24.69 -13.65 22.37
CA MET A 196 -23.31 -14.08 22.38
C MET A 196 -23.26 -15.58 22.63
N GLU A 197 -23.69 -16.39 21.67
CA GLU A 197 -23.35 -17.81 21.68
C GLU A 197 -21.83 -17.92 21.50
N VAL A 198 -21.16 -18.34 22.58
CA VAL A 198 -19.72 -18.59 22.60
C VAL A 198 -19.44 -19.76 21.66
N GLY A 199 -18.73 -19.49 20.57
CA GLY A 199 -18.25 -20.52 19.65
C GLY A 199 -17.02 -21.24 20.20
N GLU A 200 -16.48 -22.18 19.41
CA GLU A 200 -15.22 -22.85 19.73
C GLU A 200 -14.09 -21.82 19.95
N HIS A 201 -13.15 -22.15 20.85
CA HIS A 201 -12.01 -21.29 21.22
C HIS A 201 -12.35 -19.93 21.86
N GLY A 202 -13.58 -19.76 22.35
CA GLY A 202 -14.00 -18.57 23.09
C GLY A 202 -14.14 -17.33 22.20
N LEU A 203 -14.34 -17.53 20.89
CA LEU A 203 -14.72 -16.48 19.95
C LEU A 203 -16.24 -16.49 19.73
N PRO A 204 -16.90 -15.34 19.62
CA PRO A 204 -18.30 -15.30 19.20
C PRO A 204 -18.46 -15.94 17.82
N LYS A 205 -19.53 -16.72 17.63
CA LYS A 205 -19.80 -17.40 16.34
C LYS A 205 -19.89 -16.41 15.17
N ALA A 206 -20.47 -15.23 15.41
CA ALA A 206 -20.54 -14.16 14.41
C ALA A 206 -19.15 -13.68 13.96
N VAL A 207 -18.15 -13.67 14.86
CA VAL A 207 -16.77 -13.30 14.51
C VAL A 207 -16.18 -14.34 13.57
N LEU A 208 -16.28 -15.63 13.91
CA LEU A 208 -15.78 -16.72 13.08
C LEU A 208 -16.44 -16.74 11.70
N ASN A 209 -17.76 -16.56 11.63
CA ASN A 209 -18.51 -16.54 10.38
C ASN A 209 -18.22 -15.30 9.51
N SER A 210 -17.67 -14.23 10.11
CA SER A 210 -17.26 -13.03 9.36
C SER A 210 -15.87 -13.16 8.76
N MET A 211 -15.08 -14.17 9.13
CA MET A 211 -13.73 -14.36 8.62
C MET A 211 -13.74 -14.91 7.19
N VAL A 212 -12.80 -14.43 6.37
CA VAL A 212 -12.55 -14.96 5.04
C VAL A 212 -11.08 -15.33 4.83
N MET A 213 -10.90 -16.30 3.95
CA MET A 213 -9.64 -16.83 3.47
C MET A 213 -9.47 -16.35 2.04
N ILE A 214 -8.31 -15.77 1.76
CA ILE A 214 -8.02 -15.21 0.44
C ILE A 214 -6.89 -16.03 -0.17
N GLU A 215 -7.19 -16.71 -1.26
CA GLU A 215 -6.26 -17.57 -1.97
C GLU A 215 -6.04 -17.04 -3.39
N GLY A 216 -4.77 -16.88 -3.76
CA GLY A 216 -4.35 -16.56 -5.12
C GLY A 216 -3.25 -17.50 -5.61
N ASP A 217 -2.78 -17.27 -6.83
CA ASP A 217 -1.73 -18.07 -7.48
C ASP A 217 -0.32 -17.80 -6.96
N GLN A 218 -0.09 -16.65 -6.31
CA GLN A 218 1.20 -16.22 -5.76
C GLN A 218 1.22 -16.19 -4.22
N GLY A 219 0.09 -16.42 -3.55
CA GLY A 219 0.06 -16.36 -2.09
C GLY A 219 -1.33 -16.56 -1.48
N LYS A 220 -1.35 -16.56 -0.14
CA LYS A 220 -2.56 -16.64 0.67
C LYS A 220 -2.55 -15.58 1.77
N GLY A 221 -3.73 -15.16 2.18
CA GLY A 221 -3.93 -14.26 3.31
C GLY A 221 -5.30 -14.43 3.94
N SER A 222 -5.58 -13.58 4.92
CA SER A 222 -6.85 -13.52 5.61
C SER A 222 -7.61 -12.25 5.26
N GLY A 223 -8.89 -12.23 5.58
CA GLY A 223 -9.73 -11.05 5.52
C GLY A 223 -10.92 -11.21 6.45
N PHE A 224 -11.80 -10.22 6.47
CA PHE A 224 -13.05 -10.30 7.22
C PHE A 224 -14.12 -9.43 6.59
N ILE A 225 -15.38 -9.81 6.79
CA ILE A 225 -16.52 -9.00 6.39
C ILE A 225 -16.80 -7.97 7.46
N CYS A 226 -16.85 -6.70 7.06
CA CYS A 226 -17.14 -5.58 7.92
C CYS A 226 -18.31 -4.78 7.35
N ARG A 227 -19.21 -4.32 8.22
CA ARG A 227 -20.26 -3.37 7.87
C ARG A 227 -19.76 -1.95 8.13
N VAL A 228 -19.82 -1.11 7.10
CA VAL A 228 -19.45 0.31 7.15
C VAL A 228 -20.41 1.07 6.23
N ASP A 229 -20.91 2.23 6.68
CA ASP A 229 -21.77 3.15 5.92
C ASP A 229 -22.93 2.45 5.18
N GLY A 230 -23.64 1.55 5.87
CA GLY A 230 -24.81 0.87 5.31
C GLY A 230 -24.50 -0.24 4.30
N GLY A 231 -23.26 -0.74 4.21
CA GLY A 231 -23.12 -2.10 3.72
C GLY A 231 -21.78 -2.78 3.91
N TYR A 232 -21.59 -3.83 3.13
CA TYR A 232 -20.72 -4.94 3.50
C TYR A 232 -19.48 -5.00 2.62
N TYR A 233 -18.34 -5.10 3.27
CA TYR A 233 -17.05 -5.10 2.62
C TYR A 233 -16.20 -6.23 3.14
N VAL A 234 -15.51 -6.94 2.25
CA VAL A 234 -14.38 -7.78 2.63
C VAL A 234 -13.14 -6.91 2.76
N TYR A 235 -12.64 -6.74 3.98
CA TYR A 235 -11.39 -6.05 4.26
C TYR A 235 -10.20 -7.03 4.22
N THR A 236 -9.08 -6.60 3.64
CA THR A 236 -7.80 -7.32 3.66
C THR A 236 -6.64 -6.34 3.44
N ALA A 237 -5.39 -6.83 3.53
CA ALA A 237 -4.22 -6.03 3.22
C ALA A 237 -4.02 -5.94 1.70
N ALA A 238 -3.51 -4.80 1.21
CA ALA A 238 -3.30 -4.58 -0.22
C ALA A 238 -2.29 -5.57 -0.81
N HIS A 239 -1.25 -5.90 -0.06
CA HIS A 239 -0.23 -6.88 -0.46
C HIS A 239 -0.77 -8.32 -0.61
N VAL A 240 -1.88 -8.68 0.04
CA VAL A 240 -2.50 -10.01 -0.12
C VAL A 240 -3.08 -10.17 -1.53
N LEU A 241 -3.62 -9.08 -2.08
CA LEU A 241 -4.20 -9.05 -3.43
C LEU A 241 -3.16 -8.74 -4.52
N SER A 242 -2.09 -8.02 -4.18
CA SER A 242 -1.07 -7.59 -5.15
C SER A 242 -0.46 -8.77 -5.93
N GLY A 243 -0.34 -8.61 -7.26
CA GLY A 243 0.35 -9.57 -8.14
C GLY A 243 -0.43 -10.84 -8.50
N GLN A 244 -1.60 -11.08 -7.91
CA GLN A 244 -2.41 -12.27 -8.21
C GLN A 244 -3.01 -12.19 -9.63
N SER A 245 -3.07 -13.31 -10.33
CA SER A 245 -3.83 -13.47 -11.58
C SER A 245 -5.28 -13.86 -11.31
N ARG A 246 -5.51 -14.55 -10.20
CA ARG A 246 -6.80 -15.10 -9.79
C ARG A 246 -6.94 -14.93 -8.30
N LEU A 247 -8.15 -14.62 -7.88
CA LEU A 247 -8.49 -14.46 -6.48
C LEU A 247 -9.70 -15.33 -6.15
N GLU A 248 -9.59 -16.11 -5.08
CA GLU A 248 -10.71 -16.81 -4.49
C GLU A 248 -10.85 -16.37 -3.03
N VAL A 249 -12.04 -15.89 -2.67
CA VAL A 249 -12.37 -15.47 -1.30
C VAL A 249 -13.35 -16.49 -0.73
N LYS A 250 -12.95 -17.19 0.34
CA LYS A 250 -13.74 -18.27 0.98
C LYS A 250 -14.10 -17.89 2.40
N LEU A 251 -15.35 -18.07 2.79
CA LEU A 251 -15.74 -18.05 4.19
C LEU A 251 -15.17 -19.28 4.92
N VAL A 252 -15.09 -19.22 6.24
CA VAL A 252 -14.70 -20.38 7.08
C VAL A 252 -15.64 -21.57 6.87
N SER A 253 -16.89 -21.32 6.49
CA SER A 253 -17.86 -22.36 6.10
C SER A 253 -17.49 -23.10 4.80
N GLY A 254 -16.49 -22.62 4.06
CA GLY A 254 -16.11 -23.11 2.73
C GLY A 254 -16.88 -22.45 1.58
N GLN A 255 -17.87 -21.61 1.87
CA GLN A 255 -18.60 -20.87 0.83
C GLN A 255 -17.68 -19.88 0.11
N VAL A 256 -17.66 -19.93 -1.22
CA VAL A 256 -16.89 -19.00 -2.06
C VAL A 256 -17.71 -17.74 -2.34
N LEU A 257 -17.14 -16.58 -2.04
CA LEU A 257 -17.69 -15.28 -2.40
C LEU A 257 -17.20 -14.90 -3.81
N ARG A 258 -18.13 -14.79 -4.76
CA ARG A 258 -17.83 -14.52 -6.19
C ARG A 258 -18.25 -13.14 -6.66
N GLU A 259 -19.17 -12.50 -5.95
CA GLU A 259 -19.86 -11.30 -6.42
C GLU A 259 -19.42 -10.07 -5.64
N PHE A 260 -18.54 -9.30 -6.25
CA PHE A 260 -18.05 -8.02 -5.74
C PHE A 260 -18.45 -6.91 -6.70
N ALA A 261 -19.02 -5.83 -6.16
CA ALA A 261 -19.44 -4.69 -6.97
C ALA A 261 -18.24 -3.88 -7.47
N TYR A 262 -17.26 -3.62 -6.58
CA TYR A 262 -16.03 -2.90 -6.88
C TYR A 262 -14.98 -3.13 -5.79
N LEU A 263 -13.73 -2.76 -6.08
CA LEU A 263 -12.64 -2.70 -5.11
C LEU A 263 -12.36 -1.24 -4.75
N GLU A 264 -12.04 -1.00 -3.49
CA GLU A 264 -11.50 0.27 -3.03
C GLU A 264 -10.13 0.04 -2.36
N ALA A 265 -9.14 0.81 -2.78
CA ALA A 265 -7.81 0.83 -2.16
C ALA A 265 -7.66 2.09 -1.32
N SER A 266 -7.03 1.97 -0.14
CA SER A 266 -6.68 3.12 0.68
C SER A 266 -5.60 3.95 0.01
N GLU A 267 -5.74 5.27 0.03
CA GLU A 267 -4.74 6.22 -0.47
C GLU A 267 -3.65 6.55 0.56
N SER A 268 -3.61 5.83 1.69
CA SER A 268 -2.65 6.10 2.78
C SER A 268 -2.15 4.87 3.54
N ALA A 269 -2.60 3.67 3.19
CA ALA A 269 -2.24 2.45 3.93
C ALA A 269 -2.23 1.20 3.03
N ASP A 270 -1.58 0.14 3.54
CA ASP A 270 -1.63 -1.22 2.98
C ASP A 270 -3.00 -1.87 3.28
N LEU A 271 -4.03 -1.35 2.63
CA LEU A 271 -5.41 -1.66 2.93
C LEU A 271 -6.27 -1.60 1.67
N VAL A 272 -7.06 -2.66 1.47
CA VAL A 272 -8.07 -2.73 0.41
C VAL A 272 -9.36 -3.30 0.96
N ARG A 273 -10.47 -2.93 0.34
CA ARG A 273 -11.78 -3.51 0.64
C ARG A 273 -12.57 -3.82 -0.63
N LEU A 274 -13.25 -4.95 -0.65
CA LEU A 274 -14.10 -5.40 -1.74
C LEU A 274 -15.55 -5.24 -1.34
N ARG A 275 -16.34 -4.43 -2.07
CA ARG A 275 -17.76 -4.26 -1.80
C ARG A 275 -18.53 -5.52 -2.20
N LEU A 276 -19.28 -6.11 -1.27
CA LEU A 276 -20.19 -7.21 -1.56
C LEU A 276 -21.45 -6.69 -2.27
N SER A 277 -21.92 -7.44 -3.27
CA SER A 277 -23.15 -7.11 -4.01
C SER A 277 -24.44 -7.40 -3.23
N HIS A 278 -24.35 -8.25 -2.20
CA HIS A 278 -25.49 -8.73 -1.43
C HIS A 278 -25.24 -8.59 0.07
N PRO A 279 -26.31 -8.42 0.87
CA PRO A 279 -26.18 -8.44 2.31
C PRO A 279 -25.72 -9.81 2.80
N VAL A 280 -24.98 -9.81 3.90
CA VAL A 280 -24.57 -11.03 4.61
C VAL A 280 -25.11 -11.02 6.03
N ASN A 281 -25.33 -12.20 6.58
CA ASN A 281 -25.85 -12.33 7.95
C ASN A 281 -24.78 -11.95 8.98
N ASP A 282 -23.57 -12.49 8.85
CA ASP A 282 -22.48 -12.30 9.79
C ASP A 282 -21.45 -11.29 9.26
N PHE A 283 -21.15 -10.31 10.10
CA PHE A 283 -20.21 -9.23 9.81
C PHE A 283 -19.65 -8.67 11.12
N LEU A 284 -18.51 -7.99 11.01
CA LEU A 284 -17.89 -7.21 12.07
C LEU A 284 -18.21 -5.72 11.93
N GLU A 285 -17.99 -4.98 13.00
CA GLU A 285 -18.07 -3.51 13.01
C GLU A 285 -16.72 -2.92 13.41
N VAL A 286 -16.39 -1.77 12.83
CA VAL A 286 -15.20 -1.01 13.19
C VAL A 286 -15.41 -0.34 14.54
N ALA A 287 -14.38 -0.36 15.38
CA ALA A 287 -14.37 0.38 16.64
C ALA A 287 -14.44 1.89 16.38
N SER A 288 -15.23 2.62 17.17
CA SER A 288 -15.39 4.08 17.03
C SER A 288 -14.14 4.88 17.39
N GLY A 289 -13.13 4.24 17.99
CA GLY A 289 -11.88 4.88 18.41
C GLY A 289 -12.04 5.78 19.64
N LYS A 290 -13.13 5.65 20.39
CA LYS A 290 -13.42 6.46 21.58
C LYS A 290 -13.80 5.60 22.79
N GLY A 291 -13.42 6.05 23.97
CA GLY A 291 -13.83 5.44 25.23
C GLY A 291 -13.44 3.97 25.32
N ALA A 292 -14.41 3.09 25.56
CA ALA A 292 -14.17 1.64 25.64
C ALA A 292 -13.76 1.01 24.29
N GLU A 293 -13.91 1.73 23.17
CA GLU A 293 -13.55 1.28 21.83
C GLU A 293 -12.26 1.93 21.32
N GLU A 294 -11.51 2.62 22.19
CA GLU A 294 -10.23 3.24 21.84
C GLU A 294 -9.07 2.22 21.93
N PRO A 295 -8.28 2.02 20.86
CA PRO A 295 -7.12 1.14 20.89
C PRO A 295 -5.92 1.80 21.58
N ALA A 296 -6.04 2.01 22.89
CA ALA A 296 -4.98 2.59 23.71
C ALA A 296 -3.89 1.57 24.10
N LEU A 297 -2.72 2.07 24.52
CA LEU A 297 -1.62 1.25 25.01
C LEU A 297 -2.08 0.29 26.12
N GLY A 298 -1.71 -0.99 26.00
CA GLY A 298 -2.03 -2.03 26.98
C GLY A 298 -3.43 -2.63 26.86
N VAL A 299 -4.30 -2.08 26.01
CA VAL A 299 -5.63 -2.66 25.73
C VAL A 299 -5.48 -4.05 25.13
N LYS A 300 -6.23 -5.01 25.66
CA LYS A 300 -6.22 -6.40 25.19
C LYS A 300 -6.87 -6.49 23.81
N VAL A 301 -6.17 -7.14 22.89
CA VAL A 301 -6.65 -7.35 21.53
C VAL A 301 -6.43 -8.77 21.07
N VAL A 302 -7.27 -9.20 20.15
CA VAL A 302 -7.24 -10.53 19.56
C VAL A 302 -7.04 -10.38 18.06
N ALA A 303 -5.94 -10.94 17.53
CA ALA A 303 -5.72 -11.05 16.11
C ALA A 303 -6.26 -12.40 15.62
N ILE A 304 -6.98 -12.39 14.50
CA ILE A 304 -7.60 -13.58 13.93
C ILE A 304 -7.16 -13.76 12.48
N GLY A 305 -6.80 -14.98 12.10
CA GLY A 305 -6.42 -15.30 10.72
C GLY A 305 -5.94 -16.75 10.58
N ASP A 306 -5.55 -17.11 9.37
CA ASP A 306 -5.02 -18.43 9.04
C ASP A 306 -3.52 -18.54 9.26
N SER A 307 -3.12 -18.72 10.52
CA SER A 307 -1.71 -18.84 10.87
C SER A 307 -1.11 -20.05 10.16
N GLY A 308 -0.24 -19.82 9.17
CA GLY A 308 0.45 -20.87 8.41
C GLY A 308 -0.27 -21.39 7.16
N GLY A 309 -1.43 -20.84 6.77
CA GLY A 309 -2.04 -21.13 5.46
C GLY A 309 -2.74 -22.49 5.34
N LEU A 310 -3.06 -23.13 6.47
CA LEU A 310 -3.68 -24.46 6.56
C LEU A 310 -5.21 -24.41 6.64
N SER A 311 -5.82 -23.29 6.25
CA SER A 311 -7.27 -23.10 6.23
C SER A 311 -7.91 -23.23 7.61
N THR A 312 -7.18 -22.86 8.67
CA THR A 312 -7.67 -22.95 10.06
C THR A 312 -7.61 -21.58 10.71
N VAL A 313 -8.76 -21.07 11.15
CA VAL A 313 -8.81 -19.78 11.86
C VAL A 313 -8.19 -19.93 13.24
N THR A 314 -7.16 -19.13 13.49
CA THR A 314 -6.42 -19.10 14.76
C THR A 314 -6.73 -17.83 15.53
N ARG A 315 -6.97 -17.99 16.84
CA ARG A 315 -7.10 -16.90 17.80
C ARG A 315 -5.73 -16.62 18.42
N LEU A 316 -5.21 -15.41 18.23
CA LEU A 316 -3.98 -14.97 18.86
C LEU A 316 -4.29 -13.85 19.84
N ASN A 317 -4.09 -14.11 21.13
CA ASN A 317 -4.27 -13.10 22.17
C ASN A 317 -3.02 -12.20 22.28
N GLY A 318 -3.25 -10.95 22.66
CA GLY A 318 -2.19 -9.96 22.83
C GLY A 318 -2.76 -8.64 23.36
N LYS A 319 -2.00 -7.58 23.19
CA LYS A 319 -2.33 -6.21 23.55
C LYS A 319 -1.71 -5.22 22.57
N VAL A 320 -2.23 -4.00 22.60
CA VAL A 320 -1.61 -2.87 21.93
C VAL A 320 -0.30 -2.52 22.65
N ALA A 321 0.82 -2.68 21.94
CA ALA A 321 2.17 -2.37 22.39
C ALA A 321 2.63 -0.95 21.98
N GLY A 322 1.95 -0.35 21.00
CA GLY A 322 2.24 0.99 20.49
C GLY A 322 1.07 1.56 19.71
N VAL A 323 0.85 2.87 19.82
CA VAL A 323 -0.17 3.60 19.05
C VAL A 323 0.53 4.63 18.19
N GLY A 324 0.42 4.46 16.87
CA GLY A 324 0.91 5.40 15.88
C GLY A 324 -0.23 6.20 15.22
N THR A 325 0.16 7.11 14.33
CA THR A 325 -0.75 8.01 13.60
C THR A 325 -1.66 7.29 12.60
N GLY A 326 -1.29 6.09 12.15
CA GLY A 326 -2.11 5.25 11.27
C GLY A 326 -1.99 3.75 11.53
N GLN A 327 -1.22 3.35 12.54
CA GLN A 327 -0.91 1.95 12.82
C GLN A 327 -0.91 1.67 14.32
N LEU A 328 -1.21 0.42 14.69
CA LEU A 328 -1.05 -0.13 16.03
C LEU A 328 0.12 -1.10 15.99
N GLU A 329 1.06 -0.97 16.92
CA GLU A 329 2.00 -2.05 17.22
C GLU A 329 1.29 -3.01 18.17
N ILE A 330 1.28 -4.29 17.82
CA ILE A 330 0.63 -5.36 18.59
C ILE A 330 1.65 -6.42 18.98
N ASP A 331 1.46 -7.05 20.14
CA ASP A 331 2.34 -8.15 20.59
C ASP A 331 1.76 -9.55 20.32
N ASN A 332 0.58 -9.63 19.69
CA ASN A 332 0.02 -10.88 19.16
C ASN A 332 1.07 -11.56 18.29
N GLN A 333 1.26 -12.87 18.45
CA GLN A 333 2.27 -13.65 17.70
C GLN A 333 1.83 -13.91 16.25
N VAL A 334 1.45 -12.87 15.50
CA VAL A 334 1.03 -13.02 14.10
C VAL A 334 2.20 -13.50 13.24
N ILE A 335 1.88 -14.39 12.31
CA ILE A 335 2.79 -14.95 11.32
C ILE A 335 2.16 -14.83 9.92
N GLN A 336 2.89 -15.29 8.90
CA GLN A 336 2.36 -15.36 7.54
C GLN A 336 1.03 -16.10 7.50
N GLY A 337 0.07 -15.56 6.73
CA GLY A 337 -1.31 -16.03 6.66
C GLY A 337 -2.30 -15.21 7.48
N ASN A 338 -1.84 -14.49 8.52
CA ASN A 338 -2.69 -13.59 9.31
C ASN A 338 -2.86 -12.21 8.68
N SER A 339 -1.96 -11.83 7.76
CA SER A 339 -2.06 -10.58 7.03
C SER A 339 -3.43 -10.45 6.36
N GLY A 340 -4.04 -9.28 6.53
CA GLY A 340 -5.41 -8.98 6.14
C GLY A 340 -6.49 -9.35 7.15
N GLY A 341 -6.19 -10.17 8.17
CA GLY A 341 -7.12 -10.52 9.24
C GLY A 341 -7.37 -9.35 10.22
N PRO A 342 -8.47 -9.39 11.00
CA PRO A 342 -8.82 -8.33 11.92
C PRO A 342 -8.01 -8.42 13.22
N VAL A 343 -7.81 -7.26 13.83
CA VAL A 343 -7.43 -7.08 15.23
C VAL A 343 -8.64 -6.55 15.98
N LEU A 344 -9.18 -7.36 16.88
CA LEU A 344 -10.41 -7.07 17.63
C LEU A 344 -10.08 -6.60 19.04
N LEU A 345 -10.86 -5.66 19.55
CA LEU A 345 -10.85 -5.34 20.99
C LEU A 345 -11.56 -6.45 21.76
N GLU A 346 -10.91 -7.03 22.77
CA GLU A 346 -11.43 -8.22 23.48
C GLU A 346 -12.73 -7.93 24.26
N ASN A 347 -12.95 -6.67 24.67
CA ASN A 347 -14.10 -6.25 25.47
C ASN A 347 -15.40 -6.12 24.67
N CYS A 348 -15.32 -5.77 23.37
CA CYS A 348 -16.50 -5.50 22.55
C CYS A 348 -16.52 -6.22 21.20
N TRP A 349 -15.45 -6.95 20.85
CA TRP A 349 -15.29 -7.68 19.58
C TRP A 349 -15.40 -6.82 18.32
N LYS A 350 -15.23 -5.50 18.46
CA LYS A 350 -15.13 -4.57 17.33
C LYS A 350 -13.70 -4.50 16.79
N VAL A 351 -13.58 -4.19 15.51
CA VAL A 351 -12.32 -4.14 14.78
C VAL A 351 -11.58 -2.85 15.09
N ALA A 352 -10.45 -2.97 15.77
CA ALA A 352 -9.54 -1.85 16.02
C ALA A 352 -8.57 -1.63 14.84
N GLY A 353 -8.20 -2.71 14.17
CA GLY A 353 -7.29 -2.65 13.04
C GLY A 353 -7.23 -3.92 12.20
N LEU A 354 -6.34 -3.91 11.22
CA LEU A 354 -6.12 -4.98 10.26
C LEU A 354 -4.64 -5.34 10.21
N VAL A 355 -4.28 -6.61 10.33
CA VAL A 355 -2.88 -7.07 10.34
C VAL A 355 -2.24 -6.81 8.98
N THR A 356 -1.13 -6.07 8.92
CA THR A 356 -0.42 -5.81 7.66
C THR A 356 0.89 -6.56 7.60
N HIS A 357 1.90 -6.13 8.36
CA HIS A 357 3.26 -6.62 8.25
C HIS A 357 3.95 -6.78 9.60
N GLY A 358 4.97 -7.63 9.61
CA GLY A 358 6.01 -7.64 10.64
C GLY A 358 7.23 -6.90 10.13
N VAL A 359 7.82 -6.03 10.95
CA VAL A 359 9.13 -5.43 10.67
C VAL A 359 10.20 -6.33 11.29
N GLN A 360 11.14 -6.79 10.45
CA GLN A 360 12.29 -7.59 10.89
C GLN A 360 13.15 -6.82 11.90
N ASN A 361 13.84 -7.57 12.75
CA ASN A 361 14.64 -7.06 13.87
C ASN A 361 15.66 -6.01 13.40
N ARG A 362 15.90 -4.99 14.24
CA ARG A 362 17.17 -4.26 14.17
C ARG A 362 18.23 -5.15 14.78
N ASP A 363 19.27 -5.44 14.01
CA ASP A 363 20.39 -6.29 14.41
C ASP A 363 21.63 -5.43 14.67
N ASP A 364 21.46 -4.39 15.50
CA ASP A 364 22.54 -3.47 15.89
C ASP A 364 22.87 -3.58 17.38
N VAL A 365 24.06 -3.14 17.78
CA VAL A 365 24.55 -3.25 19.16
C VAL A 365 23.65 -2.50 20.15
N PHE A 366 22.86 -1.53 19.68
CA PHE A 366 21.96 -0.72 20.51
C PHE A 366 20.58 -1.36 20.71
N SER A 367 20.16 -2.27 19.83
CA SER A 367 18.90 -3.02 19.98
C SER A 367 19.06 -4.26 20.86
N ALA A 368 20.29 -4.79 21.00
CA ALA A 368 20.61 -5.99 21.78
C ALA A 368 20.07 -5.91 23.23
N GLY A 369 19.25 -6.88 23.62
CA GLY A 369 18.63 -6.95 24.96
C GLY A 369 17.39 -6.07 25.15
N THR A 370 16.95 -5.36 24.12
CA THR A 370 15.71 -4.55 24.16
C THR A 370 14.56 -5.24 23.42
N ARG A 371 13.33 -4.79 23.63
CA ARG A 371 12.16 -5.24 22.84
C ARG A 371 12.29 -4.96 21.33
N PHE A 372 13.22 -4.08 20.94
CA PHE A 372 13.48 -3.72 19.55
C PHE A 372 14.40 -4.72 18.82
N ALA A 373 14.98 -5.67 19.54
CA ALA A 373 15.64 -6.84 18.96
C ALA A 373 14.68 -7.99 18.61
N GLN A 374 13.38 -7.84 18.88
CA GLN A 374 12.34 -8.82 18.51
C GLN A 374 11.49 -8.33 17.35
N VAL A 375 10.82 -9.27 16.66
CA VAL A 375 9.98 -8.96 15.49
C VAL A 375 8.80 -8.12 15.96
N ARG A 376 8.70 -6.90 15.43
CA ARG A 376 7.60 -5.97 15.73
C ARG A 376 6.49 -6.19 14.73
N ARG A 377 5.25 -6.20 15.20
CA ARG A 377 4.08 -6.54 14.38
C ARG A 377 3.12 -5.38 14.39
N PHE A 378 2.58 -5.09 13.21
CA PHE A 378 1.78 -3.90 12.99
C PHE A 378 0.42 -4.24 12.39
N ALA A 379 -0.58 -3.48 12.83
CA ALA A 379 -1.91 -3.46 12.26
C ALA A 379 -2.24 -2.05 11.77
N CYS A 380 -2.85 -1.93 10.59
CA CYS A 380 -3.42 -0.68 10.13
C CYS A 380 -4.63 -0.33 10.99
N ARG A 381 -4.70 0.90 11.48
CA ARG A 381 -5.87 1.39 12.24
C ARG A 381 -7.08 1.50 11.32
N LEU A 382 -8.23 1.01 11.75
CA LEU A 382 -9.50 1.15 11.00
C LEU A 382 -10.45 2.16 11.64
N ASP A 383 -10.22 2.54 12.89
CA ASP A 383 -10.95 3.57 13.63
C ASP A 383 -10.70 5.00 13.10
N LEU A 384 -9.72 5.16 12.21
CA LEU A 384 -9.37 6.44 11.58
C LEU A 384 -9.98 6.55 10.18
N PRO A 385 -10.30 7.79 9.74
CA PRO A 385 -10.83 8.00 8.39
C PRO A 385 -9.79 7.63 7.32
N HIS A 386 -10.19 6.80 6.37
CA HIS A 386 -9.39 6.44 5.20
C HIS A 386 -9.94 7.12 3.95
N ARG A 387 -9.05 7.63 3.10
CA ARG A 387 -9.42 8.06 1.75
C ARG A 387 -9.39 6.85 0.84
N TRP A 388 -10.53 6.56 0.21
CA TRP A 388 -10.71 5.41 -0.66
C TRP A 388 -10.66 5.82 -2.12
N ARG A 389 -9.96 5.04 -2.93
CA ARG A 389 -10.00 5.13 -4.38
C ARG A 389 -10.64 3.87 -4.95
N GLN A 390 -11.74 4.03 -5.66
CA GLN A 390 -12.40 2.94 -6.35
C GLN A 390 -11.61 2.52 -7.60
N LEU A 391 -11.41 1.21 -7.75
CA LEU A 391 -10.68 0.56 -8.84
C LEU A 391 -11.42 -0.71 -9.28
N SER A 392 -11.17 -1.19 -10.50
CA SER A 392 -11.57 -2.55 -10.85
C SER A 392 -10.63 -3.54 -10.18
N VAL A 393 -11.14 -4.73 -9.83
CA VAL A 393 -10.31 -5.80 -9.25
C VAL A 393 -9.17 -6.16 -10.20
N SER A 394 -9.46 -6.34 -11.49
CA SER A 394 -8.45 -6.65 -12.51
C SER A 394 -7.35 -5.59 -12.62
N ASP A 395 -7.70 -4.31 -12.50
CA ASP A 395 -6.71 -3.24 -12.60
C ASP A 395 -5.74 -3.30 -11.43
N PHE A 396 -6.24 -3.41 -10.21
CA PHE A 396 -5.41 -3.49 -9.00
C PHE A 396 -4.50 -4.73 -9.01
N LEU A 397 -5.08 -5.91 -9.31
CA LEU A 397 -4.33 -7.17 -9.42
C LEU A 397 -3.20 -7.09 -10.47
N GLY A 398 -3.46 -6.38 -11.58
CA GLY A 398 -2.52 -6.21 -12.68
C GLY A 398 -1.43 -5.16 -12.45
N GLU A 399 -1.52 -4.32 -11.40
CA GLU A 399 -0.54 -3.25 -11.16
C GLU A 399 0.88 -3.79 -10.94
N ALA A 400 1.05 -4.77 -10.03
CA ALA A 400 2.35 -5.36 -9.76
C ALA A 400 2.97 -6.00 -11.02
N LYS A 401 2.17 -6.70 -11.83
CA LYS A 401 2.64 -7.31 -13.08
C LYS A 401 3.13 -6.28 -14.10
N ARG A 402 2.47 -5.12 -14.19
CA ARG A 402 2.92 -4.04 -15.08
C ARG A 402 4.23 -3.43 -14.60
N ILE A 403 4.43 -3.33 -13.27
CA ILE A 403 5.71 -2.91 -12.67
C ILE A 403 6.79 -3.94 -12.96
N ASP A 404 6.53 -5.23 -12.70
CA ASP A 404 7.47 -6.32 -12.95
C ASP A 404 7.89 -6.42 -14.42
N GLU A 405 6.94 -6.21 -15.35
CA GLU A 405 7.22 -6.18 -16.78
C GLU A 405 8.10 -4.97 -17.15
N LEU A 406 7.86 -3.80 -16.57
CA LEU A 406 8.74 -2.65 -16.73
C LEU A 406 10.13 -2.98 -16.19
N ASP A 407 10.25 -3.57 -15.01
CA ASP A 407 11.54 -3.92 -14.41
C ASP A 407 12.29 -4.99 -15.21
N ARG A 408 11.58 -5.99 -15.74
CA ARG A 408 12.12 -7.02 -16.63
C ARG A 408 12.79 -6.40 -17.85
N VAL A 409 12.10 -5.49 -18.53
CA VAL A 409 12.66 -4.81 -19.70
C VAL A 409 13.72 -3.78 -19.29
N THR A 410 13.64 -3.17 -18.10
CA THR A 410 14.68 -2.28 -17.57
C THR A 410 16.00 -3.03 -17.39
N ARG A 411 15.97 -4.26 -16.84
CA ARG A 411 17.14 -5.14 -16.72
C ARG A 411 17.75 -5.45 -18.09
N LEU A 412 16.92 -5.73 -19.10
CA LEU A 412 17.39 -5.93 -20.47
C LEU A 412 18.10 -4.67 -21.01
N VAL A 413 17.54 -3.48 -20.83
CA VAL A 413 18.15 -2.22 -21.29
C VAL A 413 19.49 -1.95 -20.61
N PHE A 414 19.60 -2.22 -19.30
CA PHE A 414 20.88 -2.18 -18.59
C PHE A 414 21.88 -3.18 -19.14
N ALA A 415 21.46 -4.41 -19.43
CA ALA A 415 22.32 -5.44 -20.01
C ALA A 415 22.85 -5.00 -21.37
N LEU A 416 22.01 -4.43 -22.24
CA LEU A 416 22.44 -3.88 -23.52
C LEU A 416 23.44 -2.74 -23.36
N ALA A 417 23.23 -1.86 -22.39
CA ALA A 417 24.14 -0.73 -22.13
C ALA A 417 25.53 -1.18 -21.62
N ALA A 418 25.61 -2.35 -20.97
CA ALA A 418 26.85 -2.90 -20.45
C ALA A 418 27.67 -3.69 -21.51
N LEU A 419 27.08 -3.98 -22.66
CA LEU A 419 27.70 -4.80 -23.69
C LEU A 419 28.50 -3.97 -24.70
N THR A 420 29.75 -4.37 -24.89
CA THR A 420 30.62 -3.84 -25.95
C THR A 420 30.73 -4.87 -27.08
N PRO A 421 30.21 -4.56 -28.29
CA PRO A 421 30.39 -5.40 -29.47
C PRO A 421 31.86 -5.55 -29.86
N THR A 422 32.24 -6.75 -30.29
CA THR A 422 33.55 -7.05 -30.86
C THR A 422 33.42 -7.88 -32.13
N GLN A 423 34.51 -8.03 -32.89
CA GLN A 423 34.59 -8.98 -34.01
C GLN A 423 34.29 -10.43 -33.60
N ALA A 424 34.52 -10.79 -32.34
CA ALA A 424 34.20 -12.11 -31.78
C ALA A 424 32.76 -12.21 -31.23
N GLY A 425 31.97 -11.14 -31.34
CA GLY A 425 30.62 -11.05 -30.79
C GLY A 425 30.54 -10.34 -29.42
N LEU A 426 29.51 -10.68 -28.65
CA LEU A 426 29.15 -10.14 -27.34
C LEU A 426 29.63 -11.07 -26.22
N ARG A 427 30.17 -10.48 -25.14
CA ARG A 427 30.52 -11.18 -23.91
C ARG A 427 29.30 -11.32 -22.99
N LEU A 428 28.51 -12.38 -23.20
CA LEU A 428 27.26 -12.61 -22.47
C LEU A 428 27.47 -13.13 -21.04
N ASP A 429 28.69 -13.53 -20.69
CA ASP A 429 29.14 -13.89 -19.34
C ASP A 429 29.32 -12.68 -18.39
N THR A 430 29.15 -11.46 -18.92
CA THR A 430 29.23 -10.22 -18.13
C THR A 430 28.28 -10.26 -16.94
N GLN A 431 28.83 -10.12 -15.74
CA GLN A 431 28.11 -10.07 -14.47
C GLN A 431 27.43 -8.71 -14.29
N MET A 432 26.14 -8.74 -14.00
CA MET A 432 25.34 -7.58 -13.62
C MET A 432 25.23 -7.51 -12.10
N LYS A 433 24.91 -6.31 -11.57
CA LYS A 433 24.60 -6.19 -10.14
C LYS A 433 23.46 -7.14 -9.77
N GLY A 434 23.61 -7.85 -8.64
CA GLY A 434 22.65 -8.86 -8.18
C GLY A 434 22.96 -10.29 -8.61
N GLY A 435 24.15 -10.57 -9.17
CA GLY A 435 24.62 -11.94 -9.48
C GLY A 435 24.04 -12.56 -10.74
N MET A 436 23.21 -11.83 -11.48
CA MET A 436 22.71 -12.22 -12.80
C MET A 436 23.76 -11.98 -13.88
N THR A 437 23.77 -12.79 -14.94
CA THR A 437 24.59 -12.54 -16.14
C THR A 437 23.74 -11.91 -17.24
N VAL A 438 24.38 -11.27 -18.21
CA VAL A 438 23.68 -10.82 -19.42
C VAL A 438 22.99 -11.99 -20.12
N LEU A 439 23.62 -13.17 -20.14
CA LEU A 439 23.02 -14.38 -20.71
C LEU A 439 21.71 -14.77 -20.02
N SER A 440 21.64 -14.77 -18.68
CA SER A 440 20.40 -15.12 -17.98
C SER A 440 19.28 -14.14 -18.30
N ILE A 441 19.60 -12.84 -18.38
CA ILE A 441 18.64 -11.80 -18.79
C ILE A 441 18.18 -12.04 -20.24
N PHE A 442 19.07 -12.41 -21.15
CA PHE A 442 18.70 -12.69 -22.54
C PHE A 442 17.81 -13.92 -22.66
N GLU A 443 18.09 -14.99 -21.91
CA GLU A 443 17.25 -16.20 -21.90
C GLU A 443 15.83 -15.92 -21.38
N GLU A 444 15.68 -15.11 -20.33
CA GLU A 444 14.37 -14.62 -19.84
C GLU A 444 13.60 -13.78 -20.88
N ASN A 445 14.32 -13.17 -21.83
CA ASN A 445 13.78 -12.25 -22.83
C ASN A 445 13.90 -12.79 -24.27
N LYS A 446 14.13 -14.09 -24.46
CA LYS A 446 14.48 -14.70 -25.76
C LYS A 446 13.42 -14.54 -26.85
N GLU A 447 12.16 -14.28 -26.50
CA GLU A 447 11.10 -14.05 -27.48
C GLU A 447 11.10 -12.62 -28.04
N MET A 448 11.74 -11.68 -27.35
CA MET A 448 11.84 -10.29 -27.78
C MET A 448 12.70 -10.21 -29.05
N ARG A 449 12.18 -9.49 -30.07
CA ARG A 449 12.86 -9.34 -31.38
C ARG A 449 14.32 -8.89 -31.26
N VAL A 450 14.59 -7.92 -30.41
CA VAL A 450 15.95 -7.39 -30.14
C VAL A 450 16.88 -8.50 -29.66
N VAL A 451 16.44 -9.31 -28.70
CA VAL A 451 17.25 -10.40 -28.12
C VAL A 451 17.50 -11.49 -29.16
N ARG A 452 16.47 -11.90 -29.93
CA ARG A 452 16.65 -12.88 -31.02
C ARG A 452 17.66 -12.43 -32.05
N GLN A 453 17.60 -11.16 -32.47
CA GLN A 453 18.53 -10.59 -33.43
C GLN A 453 19.96 -10.59 -32.88
N LEU A 454 20.16 -10.19 -31.62
CA LEU A 454 21.48 -10.19 -30.99
C LEU A 454 22.04 -11.59 -30.79
N MET A 455 21.22 -12.53 -30.32
CA MET A 455 21.65 -13.92 -30.11
C MET A 455 21.98 -14.62 -31.43
N GLN A 456 21.18 -14.39 -32.48
CA GLN A 456 21.46 -14.92 -33.80
C GLN A 456 22.77 -14.36 -34.35
N MET A 457 22.95 -13.03 -34.32
CA MET A 457 24.17 -12.39 -34.80
C MET A 457 25.40 -12.85 -34.02
N ASN A 458 25.28 -13.01 -32.69
CA ASN A 458 26.36 -13.52 -31.85
C ASN A 458 26.76 -14.96 -32.23
N ARG A 459 25.77 -15.80 -32.54
CA ARG A 459 26.01 -17.18 -33.00
C ARG A 459 26.69 -17.22 -34.36
N GLU A 460 26.22 -16.41 -35.31
CA GLU A 460 26.79 -16.36 -36.67
C GLU A 460 28.24 -15.86 -36.67
N LEU A 461 28.60 -14.94 -35.77
CA LEU A 461 29.98 -14.49 -35.55
C LEU A 461 30.86 -15.61 -34.94
N ALA A 462 30.37 -16.30 -33.91
CA ALA A 462 31.09 -17.40 -33.27
C ALA A 462 31.36 -18.56 -34.25
N GLU A 463 30.42 -18.84 -35.15
CA GLU A 463 30.54 -19.86 -36.20
C GLU A 463 31.32 -19.38 -37.43
N LYS A 464 31.82 -18.13 -37.44
CA LYS A 464 32.47 -17.48 -38.59
C LYS A 464 31.62 -17.47 -39.87
N LYS A 465 30.29 -17.55 -39.73
CA LYS A 465 29.33 -17.48 -40.85
C LYS A 465 29.03 -16.04 -41.27
N LEU A 466 29.30 -15.08 -40.38
CA LEU A 466 29.17 -13.66 -40.67
C LEU A 466 30.54 -13.04 -41.01
N LEU A 467 30.87 -12.95 -42.31
CA LEU A 467 32.03 -12.20 -42.79
C LEU A 467 31.59 -10.76 -43.05
N THR A 468 31.77 -9.89 -42.06
CA THR A 468 31.35 -8.48 -42.13
C THR A 468 32.49 -7.60 -41.60
N SER A 469 32.70 -6.44 -42.23
CA SER A 469 33.70 -5.48 -41.75
C SER A 469 33.36 -5.03 -40.33
N GLU A 470 34.36 -4.65 -39.53
CA GLU A 470 34.13 -4.14 -38.17
C GLU A 470 33.15 -2.96 -38.16
N LYS A 471 33.28 -2.06 -39.14
CA LYS A 471 32.42 -0.91 -39.35
C LYS A 471 30.96 -1.29 -39.61
N ASP A 472 30.73 -2.29 -40.47
CA ASP A 472 29.38 -2.77 -40.77
C ASP A 472 28.77 -3.53 -39.59
N LEU A 473 29.61 -4.23 -38.82
CA LEU A 473 29.17 -4.93 -37.62
C LEU A 473 28.72 -3.95 -36.53
N ILE A 474 29.55 -2.94 -36.24
CA ILE A 474 29.21 -1.84 -35.32
C ILE A 474 27.91 -1.16 -35.75
N LYS A 475 27.74 -0.89 -37.05
CA LYS A 475 26.51 -0.33 -37.61
C LYS A 475 25.28 -1.20 -37.30
N LYS A 476 25.37 -2.52 -37.47
CA LYS A 476 24.26 -3.46 -37.16
C LYS A 476 23.91 -3.47 -35.67
N TYR A 477 24.91 -3.55 -34.78
CA TYR A 477 24.66 -3.48 -33.34
C TYR A 477 24.01 -2.16 -32.94
N ARG A 478 24.50 -1.05 -33.49
CA ARG A 478 23.93 0.29 -33.26
C ARG A 478 22.46 0.36 -33.65
N GLU A 479 22.08 -0.16 -34.81
CA GLU A 479 20.67 -0.17 -35.27
C GLU A 479 19.78 -0.96 -34.30
N ILE A 480 20.25 -2.11 -33.81
CA ILE A 480 19.53 -2.92 -32.82
C ILE A 480 19.41 -2.18 -31.48
N TYR A 481 20.50 -1.59 -30.98
CA TYR A 481 20.50 -0.85 -29.71
C TYR A 481 19.62 0.40 -29.78
N TYR A 482 19.64 1.10 -30.91
CA TYR A 482 18.79 2.27 -31.15
C TYR A 482 17.31 1.87 -31.21
N SER A 483 16.97 0.76 -31.87
CA SER A 483 15.60 0.23 -31.88
C SER A 483 15.13 -0.14 -30.46
N ALA A 484 15.98 -0.80 -29.67
CA ALA A 484 15.68 -1.13 -28.28
C ALA A 484 15.48 0.12 -27.42
N LEU A 485 16.34 1.13 -27.58
CA LEU A 485 16.25 2.41 -26.87
C LEU A 485 14.94 3.14 -27.18
N ASN A 486 14.54 3.22 -28.45
CA ASN A 486 13.30 3.92 -28.83
C ASN A 486 12.05 3.21 -28.29
N GLY A 487 12.00 1.87 -28.41
CA GLY A 487 10.91 1.09 -27.82
C GLY A 487 10.85 1.27 -26.30
N SER A 488 12.01 1.28 -25.64
CA SER A 488 12.13 1.47 -24.20
C SER A 488 11.71 2.87 -23.74
N LYS A 489 12.00 3.91 -24.52
CA LYS A 489 11.53 5.29 -24.26
C LYS A 489 10.01 5.39 -24.36
N GLY A 490 9.42 4.88 -25.44
CA GLY A 490 7.97 4.87 -25.61
C GLY A 490 7.24 4.20 -24.44
N GLN A 491 7.71 3.03 -24.01
CA GLN A 491 7.17 2.35 -22.83
C GLN A 491 7.30 3.18 -21.55
N ALA A 492 8.44 3.85 -21.33
CA ALA A 492 8.67 4.67 -20.15
C ALA A 492 7.78 5.93 -20.12
N ASP A 493 7.51 6.50 -21.29
CA ASP A 493 6.66 7.69 -21.44
C ASP A 493 5.19 7.33 -21.20
N GLU A 494 4.72 6.19 -21.70
CA GLU A 494 3.37 5.66 -21.45
C GLU A 494 3.17 5.18 -20.01
N PHE A 495 4.23 4.79 -19.32
CA PHE A 495 4.17 4.33 -17.93
C PHE A 495 3.90 5.51 -16.99
N ALA A 496 2.72 5.50 -16.37
CA ALA A 496 2.16 6.60 -15.57
C ALA A 496 2.02 6.20 -14.08
N PRO A 497 3.07 6.32 -13.23
CA PRO A 497 3.04 5.90 -11.83
C PRO A 497 1.91 6.53 -11.02
N GLU A 498 1.50 7.75 -11.33
CA GLU A 498 0.40 8.47 -10.69
C GLU A 498 -0.96 7.78 -10.83
N ARG A 499 -1.14 6.95 -11.87
CA ARG A 499 -2.38 6.19 -12.07
C ARG A 499 -2.47 4.96 -11.18
N TYR A 500 -1.38 4.52 -10.56
CA TYR A 500 -1.35 3.35 -9.70
C TYR A 500 -2.00 3.66 -8.34
N SER A 501 -2.53 2.62 -7.71
CA SER A 501 -2.95 2.67 -6.30
C SER A 501 -1.80 3.13 -5.41
N TYR A 502 -2.11 3.75 -4.27
CA TYR A 502 -1.11 4.21 -3.30
C TYR A 502 -0.09 3.10 -2.96
N TYR A 503 -0.57 1.87 -2.78
CA TYR A 503 0.27 0.71 -2.45
C TYR A 503 1.36 0.45 -3.51
N HIS A 504 1.06 0.59 -4.81
CA HIS A 504 2.02 0.33 -5.90
C HIS A 504 2.72 1.60 -6.42
N ARG A 505 2.25 2.80 -6.04
CA ARG A 505 2.69 4.08 -6.63
C ARG A 505 4.18 4.35 -6.45
N GLU A 506 4.72 4.13 -5.25
CA GLU A 506 6.14 4.40 -4.98
C GLU A 506 7.05 3.40 -5.71
N SER A 507 6.70 2.12 -5.73
CA SER A 507 7.40 1.12 -6.54
C SER A 507 7.35 1.46 -8.03
N ALA A 508 6.18 1.87 -8.55
CA ALA A 508 6.04 2.31 -9.94
C ALA A 508 6.92 3.53 -10.27
N LYS A 509 7.02 4.52 -9.37
CA LYS A 509 7.92 5.67 -9.54
C LYS A 509 9.38 5.22 -9.60
N ALA A 510 9.81 4.39 -8.65
CA ALA A 510 11.17 3.86 -8.62
C ALA A 510 11.51 3.08 -9.90
N SER A 511 10.61 2.20 -10.37
CA SER A 511 10.80 1.44 -11.61
C SER A 511 10.91 2.36 -12.84
N LYS A 512 10.11 3.44 -12.90
CA LYS A 512 10.21 4.46 -13.96
C LYS A 512 11.55 5.20 -13.91
N GLU A 513 12.02 5.59 -12.73
CA GLU A 513 13.33 6.24 -12.56
C GLU A 513 14.48 5.34 -13.01
N TRP A 514 14.46 4.07 -12.61
CA TRP A 514 15.45 3.08 -13.05
C TRP A 514 15.43 2.87 -14.56
N ARG A 515 14.25 2.84 -15.16
CA ARG A 515 14.09 2.80 -16.62
C ARG A 515 14.70 4.02 -17.31
N LEU A 516 14.45 5.23 -16.81
CA LEU A 516 15.03 6.45 -17.37
C LEU A 516 16.57 6.42 -17.30
N LYS A 517 17.13 5.95 -16.19
CA LYS A 517 18.58 5.75 -16.04
C LYS A 517 19.14 4.71 -17.01
N ALA A 518 18.45 3.57 -17.18
CA ALA A 518 18.83 2.55 -18.15
C ALA A 518 18.86 3.11 -19.58
N ASN A 519 17.84 3.91 -19.95
CA ASN A 519 17.76 4.59 -21.24
C ASN A 519 18.92 5.57 -21.47
N GLN A 520 19.32 6.31 -20.43
CA GLN A 520 20.48 7.21 -20.52
C GLN A 520 21.78 6.46 -20.80
N LEU A 521 22.01 5.33 -20.11
CA LEU A 521 23.20 4.50 -20.31
C LEU A 521 23.21 3.87 -21.70
N LEU A 522 22.08 3.31 -22.15
CA LEU A 522 22.00 2.74 -23.50
C LEU A 522 22.18 3.82 -24.58
N ALA A 523 21.66 5.03 -24.37
CA ALA A 523 21.90 6.15 -25.28
C ALA A 523 23.38 6.55 -25.34
N ALA A 524 24.09 6.53 -24.21
CA ALA A 524 25.54 6.74 -24.19
C ALA A 524 26.26 5.65 -24.99
N GLN A 525 25.87 4.39 -24.80
CA GLN A 525 26.45 3.27 -25.54
C GLN A 525 26.22 3.38 -27.06
N VAL A 526 25.02 3.77 -27.48
CA VAL A 526 24.72 4.04 -28.90
C VAL A 526 25.60 5.16 -29.47
N ARG A 527 25.89 6.20 -28.68
CA ARG A 527 26.80 7.28 -29.10
C ARG A 527 28.26 6.81 -29.18
N ASN A 528 28.71 5.97 -28.25
CA ASN A 528 30.07 5.42 -28.29
C ASN A 528 30.29 4.51 -29.51
N LEU A 529 29.24 3.90 -30.05
CA LEU A 529 29.31 3.17 -31.32
C LEU A 529 29.35 4.10 -32.57
N ASN A 530 29.26 5.43 -32.40
CA ASN A 530 29.41 6.41 -33.48
C ASN A 530 30.82 7.01 -33.57
N SER A 531 31.57 6.99 -32.46
CA SER A 531 33.00 7.38 -32.42
C SER A 531 33.86 6.22 -32.87
#